data_AF-A0A966TWM5-F1
#
_entry.id   AF-A0A966TWM5-F1
#
_cell.length_a   1.000
_cell.length_b   1.000
_cell.length_c   1.000
_cell.angle_alpha   90.00
_cell.angle_beta   90.00
_cell.angle_gamma   90.00
#
_symmetry.space_group_name_H-M   'P 1'
#
loop_
_entity.id
_entity.type
_entity.pdbx_description
1 polymer ?
#
loop_
_entity_poly.entity_id
_entity_poly.type
_entity_poly.pdbx_seq_one_letter_code
_entity_poly.pdbx_strand_id
1 'polypeptide(L)'
;GWLGPGLTQTYDTPENLAEAGVKYIGDFVYDDDPTVITTAKGPLVTLPYTVELNDIPMMIVQHHESAYWKTRVMDQFKRLYEESAERPKIISIAIHPYISGQPHRIRYLEEIYAEVAEYAGVVHMNGAELYDWYNAAAKVHP
;
A
#
# COMPACT_ATOMS: atom_id res chain seq x y z
N GLY A 1 7.83 -0.85 -10.38
CA GLY A 1 7.65 -1.91 -9.36
C GLY A 1 6.76 -3.00 -9.88
N TRP A 2 6.42 -3.97 -9.02
CA TRP A 2 5.57 -5.11 -9.33
C TRP A 2 4.55 -5.33 -8.22
N LEU A 3 3.34 -5.74 -8.60
CA LEU A 3 2.33 -6.27 -7.69
C LEU A 3 1.68 -7.44 -8.40
N GLY A 4 1.86 -8.65 -7.88
CA GLY A 4 1.31 -9.86 -8.46
C GLY A 4 -0.22 -9.91 -8.35
N PRO A 5 -0.90 -10.52 -9.33
CA PRO A 5 -2.34 -10.73 -9.22
C PRO A 5 -2.65 -11.58 -7.99
N GLY A 6 -3.51 -11.07 -7.10
CA GLY A 6 -3.92 -11.79 -5.90
C GLY A 6 -2.79 -12.07 -4.90
N LEU A 7 -1.66 -11.36 -4.97
CA LEU A 7 -0.49 -11.57 -4.10
C LEU A 7 0.10 -12.99 -4.20
N THR A 8 -0.12 -13.69 -5.32
CA THR A 8 0.25 -15.09 -5.49
C THR A 8 1.68 -15.27 -6.00
N GLN A 9 2.67 -14.76 -5.28
CA GLN A 9 4.08 -15.01 -5.59
C GLN A 9 4.48 -16.45 -5.22
N THR A 10 5.45 -16.99 -5.97
CA THR A 10 6.19 -18.21 -5.62
C THR A 10 7.55 -17.84 -5.01
N TYR A 11 8.27 -18.83 -4.45
CA TYR A 11 9.64 -18.61 -3.94
C TYR A 11 10.62 -18.12 -5.01
N ASP A 12 10.39 -18.47 -6.29
CA ASP A 12 11.25 -18.04 -7.40
C ASP A 12 10.88 -16.63 -7.93
N THR A 13 9.71 -16.10 -7.55
CA THR A 13 9.21 -14.83 -8.10
C THR A 13 10.14 -13.66 -7.78
N PRO A 14 10.60 -13.45 -6.52
CA PRO A 14 11.55 -12.37 -6.21
C PRO A 14 12.85 -12.45 -7.02
N GLU A 15 13.41 -13.65 -7.19
CA GLU A 15 14.64 -13.88 -7.97
C GLU A 15 14.46 -13.42 -9.43
N ASN A 16 13.38 -13.88 -10.07
CA ASN A 16 13.07 -13.54 -11.45
C ASN A 16 12.80 -12.04 -11.64
N LEU A 17 12.12 -11.40 -10.69
CA LEU A 17 11.85 -9.97 -10.73
C LEU A 17 13.12 -9.13 -10.57
N ALA A 18 14.00 -9.51 -9.64
CA ALA A 18 15.29 -8.87 -9.46
C ALA A 18 16.17 -9.00 -10.72
N GLU A 19 16.24 -10.20 -11.32
CA GLU A 19 16.94 -10.44 -12.58
C GLU A 19 16.39 -9.61 -13.75
N ALA A 20 15.06 -9.41 -13.79
CA ALA A 20 14.40 -8.56 -14.76
C ALA A 20 14.57 -7.04 -14.50
N GLY A 21 15.27 -6.66 -13.42
CA GLY A 21 15.54 -5.26 -13.07
C GLY A 21 14.42 -4.56 -12.31
N VAL A 22 13.41 -5.29 -11.82
CA VAL A 22 12.41 -4.74 -10.89
C VAL A 22 13.10 -4.34 -9.59
N LYS A 23 12.67 -3.21 -9.02
CA LYS A 23 13.29 -2.62 -7.82
C LYS A 23 12.45 -2.76 -6.56
N TYR A 24 11.14 -2.72 -6.72
CA TYR A 24 10.22 -2.83 -5.60
C TYR A 24 8.99 -3.68 -5.94
N ILE A 25 8.45 -4.34 -4.92
CA ILE A 25 7.25 -5.15 -4.96
C ILE A 25 6.24 -4.72 -3.89
N GLY A 26 4.97 -5.07 -4.02
CA GLY A 26 3.93 -4.82 -3.01
C GLY A 26 3.21 -6.09 -2.52
N ASP A 27 3.74 -7.26 -2.84
CA ASP A 27 3.03 -8.53 -2.63
C ASP A 27 3.03 -9.00 -1.17
N PHE A 28 3.97 -8.52 -0.35
CA PHE A 28 4.14 -9.00 1.01
C PHE A 28 3.56 -8.03 2.05
N VAL A 29 2.36 -8.38 2.53
CA VAL A 29 1.57 -7.59 3.48
C VAL A 29 1.92 -8.01 4.91
N TYR A 30 3.12 -7.66 5.39
CA TYR A 30 3.56 -8.03 6.74
C TYR A 30 4.09 -6.88 7.60
N ASP A 31 4.29 -5.69 7.04
CA ASP A 31 4.82 -4.54 7.76
C ASP A 31 4.17 -3.23 7.30
N ASP A 32 4.22 -2.23 8.17
CA ASP A 32 3.81 -0.84 7.90
C ASP A 32 4.98 0.01 7.35
N ASP A 33 6.18 -0.57 7.30
CA ASP A 33 7.40 0.05 6.76
C ASP A 33 7.95 -0.69 5.52
N PRO A 34 8.68 -0.01 4.63
CA PRO A 34 9.38 -0.70 3.55
C PRO A 34 10.50 -1.55 4.13
N THR A 35 10.61 -2.78 3.63
CA THR A 35 11.68 -3.71 4.03
C THR A 35 12.41 -4.24 2.79
N VAL A 36 13.57 -4.86 2.98
CA VAL A 36 14.41 -5.34 1.87
C VAL A 36 14.45 -6.86 1.89
N ILE A 37 14.17 -7.45 0.72
CA ILE A 37 14.31 -8.86 0.44
C ILE A 37 15.61 -9.07 -0.31
N THR A 38 16.45 -9.96 0.20
CA THR A 38 17.68 -10.37 -0.49
C THR A 38 17.35 -11.50 -1.45
N THR A 39 17.80 -11.35 -2.69
CA THR A 39 17.77 -12.40 -3.71
C THR A 39 19.19 -12.64 -4.21
N ALA A 40 19.46 -13.78 -4.85
CA ALA A 40 20.75 -14.05 -5.48
C ALA A 40 21.04 -13.09 -6.66
N LYS A 41 20.00 -12.47 -7.21
CA LYS A 41 20.06 -11.55 -8.37
C LYS A 41 20.10 -10.07 -7.98
N GLY A 42 20.04 -9.77 -6.68
CA GLY A 42 20.06 -8.41 -6.12
C GLY A 42 18.89 -8.14 -5.17
N PRO A 43 18.92 -7.05 -4.41
CA PRO A 43 17.86 -6.76 -3.45
C PRO A 43 16.56 -6.32 -4.14
N LEU A 44 15.43 -6.56 -3.48
CA LEU A 44 14.13 -5.98 -3.78
C LEU A 44 13.61 -5.24 -2.55
N VAL A 45 13.04 -4.05 -2.75
CA VAL A 45 12.29 -3.37 -1.68
C VAL A 45 10.85 -3.88 -1.70
N THR A 46 10.32 -4.33 -0.57
CA THR A 46 8.86 -4.50 -0.43
C THR A 46 8.28 -3.24 0.15
N LEU A 47 7.25 -2.71 -0.50
CA LEU A 47 6.48 -1.56 -0.01
C LEU A 47 5.28 -2.08 0.78
N PRO A 48 4.86 -1.37 1.85
CA PRO A 48 3.64 -1.70 2.57
C PRO A 48 2.45 -1.77 1.62
N TYR A 49 1.67 -2.84 1.73
CA TYR A 49 0.42 -3.03 1.01
C TYR A 49 -0.65 -3.51 1.99
N THR A 50 -1.85 -3.85 1.52
CA THR A 50 -2.96 -4.17 2.41
C THR A 50 -3.90 -5.23 1.84
N VAL A 51 -4.38 -6.09 2.74
CA VAL A 51 -5.54 -6.96 2.51
C VAL A 51 -6.77 -6.40 3.23
N GLU A 52 -6.59 -5.73 4.36
CA GLU A 52 -7.70 -5.23 5.19
C GLU A 52 -8.34 -3.97 4.60
N LEU A 53 -7.53 -3.02 4.11
CA LEU A 53 -7.99 -1.83 3.40
C LEU A 53 -7.93 -2.08 1.89
N ASN A 54 -8.56 -3.17 1.45
CA ASN A 54 -8.74 -3.52 0.04
C ASN A 54 -10.24 -3.68 -0.30
N ASP A 55 -10.71 -3.02 -1.36
CA ASP A 55 -12.12 -3.00 -1.72
C ASP A 55 -12.65 -4.37 -2.21
N ILE A 56 -11.80 -5.26 -2.72
CA ILE A 56 -12.18 -6.64 -3.06
C ILE A 56 -12.59 -7.43 -1.81
N PRO A 57 -11.71 -7.71 -0.83
CA PRO A 57 -12.08 -8.49 0.33
C PRO A 57 -13.16 -7.78 1.15
N MET A 58 -13.11 -6.46 1.30
CA MET A 58 -14.12 -5.76 2.10
C MET A 58 -15.49 -5.71 1.43
N MET A 59 -15.59 -5.29 0.17
CA MET A 59 -16.89 -4.99 -0.45
C MET A 59 -17.46 -6.15 -1.26
N ILE A 60 -16.61 -7.01 -1.84
CA ILE A 60 -17.04 -8.10 -2.72
C ILE A 60 -17.09 -9.44 -1.98
N VAL A 61 -16.14 -9.70 -1.07
CA VAL A 61 -16.08 -10.98 -0.34
C VAL A 61 -16.82 -10.91 0.99
N GLN A 62 -16.50 -9.91 1.82
CA GLN A 62 -17.11 -9.73 3.15
C GLN A 62 -18.45 -8.98 3.10
N HIS A 63 -18.79 -8.40 1.94
CA HIS A 63 -20.04 -7.68 1.70
C HIS A 63 -20.32 -6.53 2.68
N HIS A 64 -19.28 -5.84 3.15
CA HIS A 64 -19.47 -4.65 3.97
C HIS A 64 -20.22 -3.55 3.22
N GLU A 65 -21.03 -2.80 3.98
CA GLU A 65 -21.71 -1.62 3.47
C GLU A 65 -20.71 -0.60 2.91
N SER A 66 -21.11 0.12 1.85
CA SER A 66 -20.20 1.03 1.16
C SER A 66 -19.62 2.12 2.07
N ALA A 67 -20.42 2.62 3.02
CA ALA A 67 -19.98 3.65 3.97
C ALA A 67 -18.95 3.15 4.98
N TYR A 68 -19.01 1.87 5.35
CA TYR A 68 -18.14 1.29 6.38
C TYR A 68 -16.66 1.30 5.97
N TRP A 69 -16.38 1.31 4.67
CA TRP A 69 -15.04 1.47 4.14
C TRP A 69 -14.33 2.70 4.70
N LYS A 70 -15.00 3.86 4.67
CA LYS A 70 -14.45 5.11 5.22
C LYS A 70 -14.12 4.97 6.69
N THR A 71 -15.03 4.41 7.49
CA THR A 71 -14.82 4.21 8.92
C THR A 71 -13.54 3.41 9.17
N ARG A 72 -13.37 2.26 8.51
CA ARG A 72 -12.20 1.40 8.72
C ARG A 72 -10.89 2.08 8.28
N VAL A 73 -10.91 2.79 7.14
CA VAL A 73 -9.75 3.54 6.66
C VAL A 73 -9.36 4.63 7.66
N MET A 74 -10.33 5.41 8.16
CA MET A 74 -10.07 6.47 9.12
C MET A 74 -9.62 5.96 10.48
N ASP A 75 -10.14 4.81 10.94
CA ASP A 75 -9.70 4.18 12.19
C ASP A 75 -8.22 3.75 12.11
N GLN A 76 -7.82 3.10 11.01
CA GLN A 76 -6.43 2.73 10.79
C GLN A 76 -5.53 3.96 10.58
N PHE A 77 -5.98 4.94 9.80
CA PHE A 77 -5.25 6.19 9.59
C PHE A 77 -4.99 6.92 10.92
N LYS A 78 -6.01 7.10 11.77
CA LYS A 78 -5.86 7.82 13.05
C LYS A 78 -4.86 7.12 13.96
N ARG A 79 -4.87 5.78 14.02
CA ARG A 79 -3.88 5.01 14.77
C ARG A 79 -2.46 5.24 14.22
N LEU A 80 -2.27 5.09 12.92
CA LEU A 80 -0.94 5.28 12.30
C LEU A 80 -0.47 6.73 12.42
N TYR A 81 -1.39 7.70 12.37
CA TYR A 81 -1.07 9.11 12.57
C TYR A 81 -0.59 9.40 14.01
N GLU A 82 -1.23 8.82 15.02
CA GLU A 82 -0.74 8.89 16.42
C GLU A 82 0.66 8.29 16.56
N GLU A 83 0.89 7.11 15.98
CA GLU A 83 2.21 6.46 16.00
C GLU A 83 3.25 7.21 15.17
N SER A 84 2.82 8.05 14.23
CA SER A 84 3.72 8.81 13.36
C SER A 84 4.49 9.92 14.08
N ALA A 85 4.11 10.22 15.33
CA ALA A 85 4.79 11.20 16.18
C ALA A 85 6.27 10.87 16.41
N GLU A 86 6.65 9.59 16.35
CA GLU A 86 8.04 9.15 16.53
C GLU A 86 8.79 8.96 15.20
N ARG A 87 8.10 8.48 14.16
CA ARG A 87 8.67 8.20 12.83
C ARG A 87 7.57 8.10 11.76
N PRO A 88 7.87 8.30 10.47
CA PRO A 88 6.88 8.14 9.41
C PRO A 88 6.19 6.77 9.44
N LYS A 89 4.91 6.75 9.07
CA LYS A 89 4.08 5.56 8.91
C LYS A 89 3.45 5.57 7.53
N ILE A 90 3.25 4.39 6.95
CA ILE A 90 2.65 4.25 5.63
C ILE A 90 1.31 3.55 5.78
N ILE A 91 0.29 4.12 5.13
CA ILE A 91 -1.02 3.50 4.96
C ILE A 91 -1.24 3.25 3.48
N SER A 92 -1.62 2.03 3.16
CA SER A 92 -1.99 1.62 1.80
C SER A 92 -3.49 1.40 1.72
N ILE A 93 -4.09 1.84 0.62
CA ILE A 93 -5.50 1.63 0.28
C ILE A 93 -5.54 1.02 -1.12
N ALA A 94 -6.14 -0.16 -1.25
CA ALA A 94 -6.26 -0.86 -2.51
C ALA A 94 -7.65 -0.71 -3.11
N ILE A 95 -7.71 -0.16 -4.32
CA ILE A 95 -8.95 0.17 -5.03
C ILE A 95 -8.95 -0.39 -6.44
N HIS A 96 -10.14 -0.72 -6.93
CA HIS A 96 -10.38 -1.17 -8.29
C HIS A 96 -11.47 -0.30 -8.94
N PRO A 97 -11.25 0.26 -10.14
CA PRO A 97 -12.24 1.15 -10.78
C PRO A 97 -13.64 0.54 -10.92
N TYR A 98 -13.72 -0.78 -11.16
CA TYR A 98 -15.01 -1.46 -11.29
C TYR A 98 -15.72 -1.73 -9.94
N ILE A 99 -15.06 -1.50 -8.80
CA ILE A 99 -15.61 -1.65 -7.44
C ILE A 99 -15.77 -0.29 -6.79
N SER A 100 -14.66 0.37 -6.44
CA SER A 100 -14.65 1.67 -5.75
C SER A 100 -15.14 2.80 -6.66
N GLY A 101 -14.99 2.67 -7.98
CA GLY A 101 -15.48 3.66 -8.95
C GLY A 101 -16.99 3.61 -9.20
N GLN A 102 -17.73 2.67 -8.60
CA GLN A 102 -19.18 2.62 -8.75
C GLN A 102 -19.84 3.84 -8.09
N PRO A 103 -20.95 4.38 -8.65
CA PRO A 103 -21.56 5.63 -8.18
C PRO A 103 -21.94 5.65 -6.69
N HIS A 104 -22.30 4.50 -6.12
CA HIS A 104 -22.67 4.41 -4.70
C HIS A 104 -21.46 4.22 -3.74
N ARG A 105 -20.24 4.08 -4.28
CA ARG A 105 -18.98 3.84 -3.53
C ARG A 105 -17.99 4.99 -3.65
N ILE A 106 -17.88 5.61 -4.83
CA ILE A 106 -16.81 6.58 -5.13
C ILE A 106 -16.73 7.76 -4.16
N ARG A 107 -17.89 8.24 -3.68
CA ARG A 107 -18.00 9.27 -2.64
C ARG A 107 -17.10 8.99 -1.44
N TYR A 108 -17.03 7.75 -0.97
CA TYR A 108 -16.27 7.44 0.24
C TYR A 108 -14.77 7.53 0.01
N LEU A 109 -14.29 7.24 -1.21
CA LEU A 109 -12.90 7.46 -1.58
C LEU A 109 -12.55 8.96 -1.58
N GLU A 110 -13.42 9.78 -2.16
CA GLU A 110 -13.27 11.25 -2.18
C GLU A 110 -13.23 11.82 -0.76
N GLU A 111 -14.16 11.39 0.11
CA GLU A 111 -14.21 11.79 1.51
C GLU A 111 -12.97 11.36 2.31
N ILE A 112 -12.45 10.14 2.07
CA ILE A 112 -11.21 9.67 2.71
C ILE A 112 -10.07 10.62 2.36
N TYR A 113 -9.83 10.88 1.06
CA TYR A 113 -8.73 11.74 0.62
C TYR A 113 -8.88 13.17 1.14
N ALA A 114 -10.11 13.70 1.14
CA ALA A 114 -10.39 15.01 1.69
C ALA A 114 -10.07 15.09 3.20
N GLU A 115 -10.54 14.11 3.99
CA GLU A 115 -10.36 14.11 5.45
C GLU A 115 -8.89 13.91 5.85
N VAL A 116 -8.17 12.97 5.23
CA VAL A 116 -6.74 12.75 5.57
C VAL A 116 -5.86 13.94 5.18
N ALA A 117 -6.22 14.69 4.13
CA ALA A 117 -5.47 15.88 3.69
C ALA A 117 -5.57 17.06 4.68
N GLU A 118 -6.51 17.03 5.63
CA GLU A 118 -6.61 18.04 6.69
C GLU A 118 -5.54 17.85 7.78
N TYR A 119 -4.90 16.69 7.83
CA TYR A 119 -3.89 16.37 8.85
C TYR A 119 -2.49 16.82 8.40
N ALA A 120 -1.80 17.56 9.28
CA ALA A 120 -0.47 18.08 8.99
C ALA A 120 0.56 16.96 8.81
N GLY A 121 1.43 17.09 7.81
CA GLY A 121 2.49 16.10 7.54
C GLY A 121 2.04 14.88 6.73
N VAL A 122 0.75 14.79 6.37
CA VAL A 122 0.28 13.77 5.43
C VAL A 122 0.74 14.11 4.01
N VAL A 123 1.27 13.11 3.32
CA VAL A 123 1.67 13.18 1.90
C VAL A 123 1.08 12.01 1.14
N HIS A 124 0.75 12.23 -0.13
CA HIS A 124 0.25 11.19 -1.02
C HIS A 124 1.36 10.79 -2.00
N MET A 125 1.70 9.51 -2.02
CA MET A 125 2.73 8.95 -2.89
C MET A 125 2.19 7.75 -3.63
N ASN A 126 2.48 7.65 -4.92
CA ASN A 126 2.39 6.39 -5.64
C ASN A 126 3.57 5.47 -5.25
N GLY A 127 3.53 4.20 -5.68
CA GLY A 127 4.56 3.24 -5.31
C GLY A 127 5.97 3.61 -5.78
N ALA A 128 6.13 4.31 -6.90
CA ALA A 128 7.44 4.76 -7.37
C ALA A 128 7.98 5.90 -6.50
N GLU A 129 7.14 6.88 -6.15
CA GLU A 129 7.52 7.99 -5.27
C GLU A 129 7.90 7.51 -3.86
N LEU A 130 7.14 6.55 -3.32
CA LEU A 130 7.45 5.94 -2.02
C LEU A 130 8.76 5.15 -2.07
N TYR A 131 9.00 4.40 -3.15
CA TYR A 131 10.26 3.71 -3.37
C TYR A 131 11.44 4.70 -3.46
N ASP A 132 11.31 5.78 -4.22
CA ASP A 132 12.36 6.78 -4.38
C ASP A 132 12.69 7.47 -3.05
N TRP A 133 11.66 7.82 -2.26
CA TRP A 133 11.84 8.36 -0.91
C TRP A 133 12.60 7.39 0.00
N TYR A 134 12.19 6.12 0.03
CA TYR A 134 12.85 5.11 0.84
C TYR A 134 14.28 4.85 0.39
N ASN A 135 14.51 4.72 -0.92
CA ASN A 135 15.82 4.43 -1.49
C ASN A 135 16.80 5.60 -1.30
N ALA A 136 16.33 6.85 -1.32
CA ALA A 136 17.16 8.02 -1.02
C ALA A 136 17.75 7.97 0.41
N ALA A 137 17.01 7.41 1.36
CA ALA A 137 17.45 7.24 2.74
C ALA A 137 18.27 5.94 2.94
N ALA A 138 17.75 4.81 2.45
CA ALA A 138 18.29 3.48 2.71
C ALA A 138 19.42 3.05 1.75
N LYS A 139 19.49 3.67 0.56
CA LYS A 139 20.50 3.39 -0.48
C LYS A 139 20.58 1.91 -0.86
N VAL A 140 19.42 1.27 -1.03
CA VAL A 140 19.30 -0.15 -1.38
C VAL A 140 19.77 -0.42 -2.80
N HIS A 141 19.36 0.45 -3.72
CA HIS A 141 19.75 0.42 -5.12
C HIS A 141 20.60 1.66 -5.47
N PRO A 142 21.60 1.50 -6.36
CA PRO A 142 22.46 2.58 -6.83
C PRO A 142 21.75 3.56 -7.76
#